data_AF-A0A2V9VXQ4-F1
#
_entry.id   AF-A0A2V9VXQ4-F1
#
_cell.length_a   1.000
_cell.length_b   1.000
_cell.length_c   1.000
_cell.angle_alpha   90.00
_cell.angle_beta   90.00
_cell.angle_gamma   90.00
#
_symmetry.space_group_name_H-M   'P 1'
#
loop_
_entity.id
_entity.type
_entity.pdbx_description
1 polymer ?
#
loop_
_entity_poly.entity_id
_entity_poly.type
_entity_poly.pdbx_seq_one_letter_code
_entity_poly.pdbx_strand_id
1 'polypeptide(L)'
;MRNSKIVHPLLLLLIGTFGAAQSAPTPASPGEGETVHVLVGKSVVINVQAPLTRVLSSNPTAVEAIATSPTQVVVEGKAAGNSSLILWDASGRSQILDVAVDLDIAGLRSAIQRSYPKEQLDVEADAGRLVLTGTASNAHVVEDLSKMAGAYSASVVNSVHVPLIHERQVVLEVKFAEVDRTAIMQLGANWFTPSIGHTTGTISTGQFGGTAVTTSSATTTTNVLAGTTSTP
;
A
#
# COMPACT_ATOMS: atom_id res chain seq x y z
N MET A 1 41.44 -80.46 -19.86
CA MET A 1 42.36 -79.44 -19.32
C MET A 1 41.54 -78.16 -19.15
N ARG A 2 40.67 -78.02 -18.16
CA ARG A 2 40.91 -77.67 -16.74
C ARG A 2 42.05 -76.66 -16.54
N ASN A 3 41.68 -75.41 -16.29
CA ASN A 3 42.23 -74.47 -15.29
C ASN A 3 41.93 -73.02 -15.74
N SER A 4 41.62 -72.01 -14.91
CA SER A 4 41.15 -71.88 -13.54
C SER A 4 41.27 -70.37 -13.21
N LYS A 5 40.15 -69.74 -12.82
CA LYS A 5 40.03 -68.63 -11.85
C LYS A 5 40.51 -67.22 -12.19
N ILE A 6 39.64 -66.24 -11.91
CA ILE A 6 39.77 -65.05 -11.03
C ILE A 6 38.42 -64.30 -11.19
N VAL A 7 37.41 -64.49 -10.33
CA VAL A 7 37.15 -63.77 -9.05
C VAL A 7 37.14 -62.25 -9.22
N HIS A 8 35.96 -61.62 -9.24
CA HIS A 8 35.42 -60.71 -8.21
C HIS A 8 33.92 -60.41 -8.48
N PRO A 9 33.06 -60.37 -7.45
CA PRO A 9 31.62 -60.09 -7.56
C PRO A 9 31.30 -58.61 -7.27
N LEU A 10 30.00 -58.27 -7.23
CA LEU A 10 29.39 -57.08 -6.58
C LEU A 10 29.00 -55.91 -7.50
N LEU A 11 27.71 -55.81 -7.84
CA LEU A 11 26.76 -54.86 -7.22
C LEU A 11 25.52 -54.68 -8.11
N LEU A 12 24.39 -55.02 -7.51
CA LEU A 12 23.02 -54.92 -7.99
C LEU A 12 22.55 -53.46 -8.05
N LEU A 13 22.01 -53.01 -9.18
CA LEU A 13 21.12 -51.84 -9.24
C LEU A 13 19.98 -52.13 -10.22
N LEU A 14 18.86 -52.57 -9.67
CA LEU A 14 17.61 -52.80 -10.39
C LEU A 14 16.89 -51.45 -10.54
N ILE A 15 16.95 -50.83 -11.71
CA ILE A 15 16.18 -49.61 -12.00
C ILE A 15 14.77 -50.05 -12.41
N GLY A 16 13.83 -49.95 -11.46
CA GLY A 16 12.40 -50.05 -11.74
C GLY A 16 11.94 -48.81 -12.48
N THR A 17 11.60 -48.97 -13.77
CA THR A 17 10.92 -47.94 -14.56
C THR A 17 9.48 -47.80 -14.09
N PHE A 18 9.18 -46.68 -13.43
CA PHE A 18 7.82 -46.23 -13.12
C PHE A 18 7.12 -45.81 -14.41
N GLY A 19 6.09 -46.57 -14.82
CA GLY A 19 5.16 -46.17 -15.88
C GLY A 19 4.27 -45.02 -15.40
N ALA A 20 4.38 -43.87 -16.04
CA ALA A 20 3.44 -42.77 -15.86
C ALA A 20 2.10 -43.13 -16.53
N ALA A 21 1.10 -43.49 -15.72
CA ALA A 21 -0.28 -43.56 -16.16
C ALA A 21 -0.76 -42.14 -16.49
N GLN A 22 -0.93 -41.85 -17.78
CA GLN A 22 -1.65 -40.66 -18.25
C GLN A 22 -3.14 -40.86 -17.95
N SER A 23 -3.64 -40.12 -16.97
CA SER A 23 -5.07 -39.91 -16.75
C SER A 23 -5.61 -39.03 -17.90
N ALA A 24 -6.44 -39.64 -18.75
CA ALA A 24 -7.29 -38.90 -19.67
C ALA A 24 -8.37 -38.13 -18.88
N PRO A 25 -8.78 -36.93 -19.33
CA PRO A 25 -9.92 -36.24 -18.72
C PRO A 25 -11.20 -37.02 -19.05
N THR A 26 -11.75 -37.70 -18.06
CA THR A 26 -13.09 -38.28 -18.12
C THR A 26 -14.09 -37.13 -18.29
N PRO A 27 -15.02 -37.17 -19.27
CA PRO A 27 -16.14 -36.25 -19.28
C PRO A 27 -16.96 -36.49 -18.01
N ALA A 28 -16.98 -35.50 -17.13
CA ALA A 28 -17.77 -35.54 -15.91
C ALA A 28 -19.25 -35.72 -16.31
N SER A 29 -19.85 -36.84 -15.90
CA SER A 29 -21.30 -36.90 -15.81
C SER A 29 -21.76 -35.80 -14.84
N PRO A 30 -22.82 -35.04 -15.15
CA PRO A 30 -23.48 -34.16 -14.19
C PRO A 30 -23.85 -34.95 -12.93
N GLY A 31 -23.04 -34.81 -11.89
CA GLY A 31 -23.44 -35.21 -10.54
C GLY A 31 -24.55 -34.27 -10.07
N GLU A 32 -25.45 -34.77 -9.23
CA GLU A 32 -26.30 -33.92 -8.40
C GLU A 32 -25.44 -32.79 -7.79
N GLY A 33 -25.70 -31.55 -8.21
CA GLY A 33 -24.88 -30.39 -7.88
C GLY A 33 -24.02 -29.83 -9.02
N GLU A 34 -24.29 -30.13 -10.30
CA GLU A 34 -23.64 -29.43 -11.41
C GLU A 34 -23.99 -27.93 -11.38
N THR A 35 -23.02 -27.10 -11.01
CA THR A 35 -23.15 -25.65 -11.09
C THR A 35 -22.84 -25.21 -12.51
N VAL A 36 -23.86 -24.69 -13.20
CA VAL A 36 -23.70 -24.12 -14.54
C VAL A 36 -23.35 -22.64 -14.42
N HIS A 37 -22.19 -22.28 -14.94
CA HIS A 37 -21.75 -20.90 -15.02
C HIS A 37 -22.27 -20.25 -16.31
N VAL A 38 -23.00 -19.15 -16.18
CA VAL A 38 -23.54 -18.37 -17.29
C VAL A 38 -23.07 -16.92 -17.12
N LEU A 39 -22.73 -16.23 -18.21
CA LEU A 39 -22.38 -14.82 -18.12
C LEU A 39 -23.63 -13.95 -18.30
N VAL A 40 -23.69 -12.80 -17.62
CA VAL A 40 -24.75 -11.80 -17.83
C VAL A 40 -24.83 -11.41 -19.30
N GLY A 41 -26.04 -11.41 -19.85
CA GLY A 41 -26.32 -11.12 -21.26
C GLY A 41 -26.02 -12.28 -22.22
N LYS A 42 -25.63 -13.45 -21.71
CA LYS A 42 -25.44 -14.68 -22.50
C LYS A 42 -26.48 -15.73 -22.13
N SER A 43 -26.70 -16.65 -23.07
CA SER A 43 -27.60 -17.78 -22.88
C SER A 43 -26.86 -19.09 -23.15
N VAL A 44 -27.17 -20.11 -22.38
CA VAL A 44 -26.62 -21.46 -22.53
C VAL A 44 -27.77 -22.43 -22.75
N VAL A 45 -27.59 -23.36 -23.68
CA VAL A 45 -28.56 -24.43 -23.93
C VAL A 45 -28.11 -25.65 -23.15
N ILE A 46 -29.02 -26.17 -22.32
CA ILE A 46 -28.81 -27.35 -21.50
C ILE A 46 -29.69 -28.46 -22.05
N ASN A 47 -29.05 -29.55 -22.46
CA ASN A 47 -29.75 -30.73 -22.96
C ASN A 47 -30.01 -31.70 -21.81
N VAL A 48 -31.27 -32.06 -21.65
CA VAL A 48 -31.73 -32.93 -20.56
C VAL A 48 -32.12 -34.28 -21.14
N GLN A 49 -31.76 -35.36 -20.44
CA GLN A 49 -31.93 -36.73 -20.94
C GLN A 49 -33.41 -37.17 -20.99
N ALA A 50 -34.24 -36.62 -20.11
CA ALA A 50 -35.67 -36.91 -20.02
C ALA A 50 -36.50 -35.74 -20.55
N PRO A 51 -37.69 -36.00 -21.15
CA PRO A 51 -38.59 -34.95 -21.55
C PRO A 51 -39.12 -34.19 -20.33
N LEU A 52 -38.99 -32.87 -20.39
CA LEU A 52 -39.38 -31.91 -19.37
C LEU A 52 -40.84 -31.51 -19.54
N THR A 53 -41.52 -31.36 -18.40
CA THR A 53 -42.89 -30.86 -18.33
C THR A 53 -42.93 -29.43 -17.82
N ARG A 54 -42.03 -29.08 -16.89
CA ARG A 54 -42.01 -27.76 -16.24
C ARG A 54 -40.59 -27.39 -15.86
N VAL A 55 -40.31 -26.08 -15.88
CA VAL A 55 -39.09 -25.48 -15.35
C VAL A 55 -39.50 -24.34 -14.43
N LEU A 56 -38.82 -24.20 -13.29
CA LEU A 56 -38.99 -23.09 -12.36
C LEU A 56 -37.61 -22.51 -12.04
N SER A 57 -37.50 -21.19 -12.11
CA SER A 57 -36.32 -20.45 -11.62
C SER A 57 -36.58 -19.96 -10.20
N SER A 58 -35.64 -20.20 -9.29
CA SER A 58 -35.72 -19.68 -7.92
C SER A 58 -35.57 -18.16 -7.87
N ASN A 59 -34.82 -17.58 -8.82
CA ASN A 59 -34.60 -16.15 -8.94
C ASN A 59 -34.76 -15.68 -10.39
N PRO A 60 -35.99 -15.30 -10.81
CA PRO A 60 -36.27 -14.86 -12.18
C PRO A 60 -35.64 -13.49 -12.52
N THR A 61 -35.10 -12.76 -11.54
CA THR A 61 -34.39 -11.50 -11.81
C THR A 61 -32.94 -11.72 -12.27
N ALA A 62 -32.30 -12.79 -11.78
CA ALA A 62 -30.94 -13.16 -12.15
C ALA A 62 -30.92 -14.12 -13.35
N VAL A 63 -31.76 -15.14 -13.33
CA VAL A 63 -31.79 -16.21 -14.33
C VAL A 63 -33.20 -16.46 -14.83
N GLU A 64 -33.38 -16.41 -16.15
CA GLU A 64 -34.59 -16.82 -16.82
C GLU A 64 -34.34 -18.11 -17.59
N ALA A 65 -35.24 -19.09 -17.48
CA ALA A 65 -35.10 -20.36 -18.17
C ALA A 65 -36.35 -20.68 -18.96
N ILE A 66 -36.16 -21.02 -20.23
CA ILE A 66 -37.22 -21.28 -21.19
C ILE A 66 -36.99 -22.64 -21.83
N ALA A 67 -37.95 -23.55 -21.67
CA ALA A 67 -37.93 -24.83 -22.37
C ALA A 67 -38.25 -24.60 -23.85
N THR A 68 -37.24 -24.67 -24.70
CA THR A 68 -37.39 -24.50 -26.16
C THR A 68 -37.79 -25.82 -26.83
N SER A 69 -37.48 -26.96 -26.20
CA SER A 69 -37.89 -28.29 -26.65
C SER A 69 -38.11 -29.21 -25.44
N PRO A 70 -38.79 -30.35 -25.60
CA PRO A 70 -39.00 -31.29 -24.49
C PRO A 70 -37.70 -31.72 -23.81
N THR A 71 -36.57 -31.74 -24.53
CA THR A 71 -35.26 -32.15 -24.00
C THR A 71 -34.25 -31.01 -23.94
N GLN A 72 -34.66 -29.75 -24.16
CA GLN A 72 -33.73 -28.60 -24.16
C GLN A 72 -34.30 -27.42 -23.38
N VAL A 73 -33.48 -26.88 -22.48
CA VAL A 73 -33.76 -25.66 -21.74
C VAL A 73 -32.70 -24.64 -22.09
N VAL A 74 -33.16 -23.45 -22.47
CA VAL A 74 -32.29 -22.28 -22.62
C VAL A 74 -32.29 -21.55 -21.29
N VAL A 75 -31.11 -21.33 -20.74
CA VAL A 75 -30.89 -20.56 -19.52
C VAL A 75 -30.23 -19.25 -19.90
N GLU A 76 -30.89 -18.15 -19.60
CA GLU A 76 -30.44 -16.78 -19.89
C GLU A 76 -30.05 -16.07 -18.58
N GLY A 77 -28.83 -15.56 -18.53
CA GLY A 77 -28.35 -14.75 -17.41
C GLY A 77 -28.71 -13.28 -17.61
N LYS A 78 -29.61 -12.74 -16.80
CA LYS A 78 -30.07 -11.33 -16.88
C LYS A 78 -29.35 -10.41 -15.91
N ALA A 79 -29.04 -10.91 -14.72
CA ALA A 79 -28.29 -10.20 -13.70
C ALA A 79 -27.37 -11.15 -12.93
N ALA A 80 -26.26 -10.63 -12.44
CA ALA A 80 -25.28 -11.43 -11.72
C ALA A 80 -25.81 -11.89 -10.36
N GLY A 81 -25.47 -13.13 -9.99
CA GLY A 81 -25.93 -13.76 -8.76
C GLY A 81 -26.18 -15.26 -8.94
N ASN A 82 -26.57 -15.91 -7.85
CA ASN A 82 -26.83 -17.35 -7.83
C ASN A 82 -28.34 -17.62 -7.94
N SER A 83 -28.71 -18.63 -8.71
CA SER A 83 -30.07 -19.14 -8.80
C SER A 83 -30.05 -20.66 -8.91
N SER A 84 -31.20 -21.27 -8.67
CA SER A 84 -31.39 -22.70 -8.82
C SER A 84 -32.60 -22.93 -9.71
N LEU A 85 -32.44 -23.80 -10.69
CA LEU A 85 -33.48 -24.22 -11.60
C LEU A 85 -34.03 -25.57 -11.12
N ILE A 86 -35.35 -25.65 -11.02
CA ILE A 86 -36.03 -26.90 -10.72
C ILE A 86 -36.70 -27.37 -12.01
N LEU A 87 -36.29 -28.54 -12.47
CA LEU A 87 -36.74 -29.17 -13.69
C LEU A 87 -37.60 -30.38 -13.34
N TRP A 88 -38.83 -30.44 -13.84
CA TRP A 88 -39.69 -31.61 -13.68
C TRP A 88 -39.76 -32.39 -14.98
N ASP A 89 -39.52 -33.70 -14.90
CA ASP A 89 -39.70 -34.60 -16.03
C ASP A 89 -41.16 -35.04 -16.20
N ALA A 90 -41.44 -35.74 -17.30
CA ALA A 90 -42.76 -36.34 -17.56
C ALA A 90 -43.12 -37.48 -16.59
N SER A 91 -42.15 -38.02 -15.86
CA SER A 91 -42.33 -39.08 -14.86
C SER A 91 -42.60 -38.53 -13.46
N GLY A 92 -42.64 -37.20 -13.29
CA GLY A 92 -42.88 -36.54 -12.00
C GLY A 92 -41.64 -36.41 -11.10
N ARG A 93 -40.44 -36.74 -11.59
CA ARG A 93 -39.19 -36.52 -10.86
C ARG A 93 -38.74 -35.06 -11.02
N SER A 94 -38.24 -34.48 -9.94
CA SER A 94 -37.67 -33.14 -9.93
C SER A 94 -36.15 -33.20 -9.83
N GLN A 95 -35.46 -32.53 -10.74
CA GLN A 95 -34.01 -32.33 -10.70
C GLN A 95 -33.72 -30.85 -10.39
N ILE A 96 -32.79 -30.59 -9.48
CA ILE A 96 -32.33 -29.24 -9.16
C ILE A 96 -30.98 -29.02 -9.85
N LEU A 97 -30.84 -27.87 -10.49
CA LEU A 97 -29.61 -27.43 -11.14
C LEU A 97 -29.23 -26.06 -10.60
N ASP A 98 -28.01 -25.92 -10.09
CA ASP A 98 -27.52 -24.64 -9.62
C ASP A 98 -26.92 -23.86 -10.78
N VAL A 99 -27.23 -22.56 -10.85
CA VAL A 99 -26.76 -21.65 -11.88
C VAL A 99 -26.11 -20.46 -11.21
N ALA A 100 -24.84 -20.25 -11.51
CA ALA A 100 -24.10 -19.06 -11.13
C ALA A 100 -24.03 -18.11 -12.34
N VAL A 101 -24.57 -16.91 -12.18
CA VAL A 101 -24.46 -15.87 -13.20
C VAL A 101 -23.30 -14.95 -12.86
N ASP A 102 -22.25 -15.06 -13.66
CA ASP A 102 -21.02 -14.29 -13.54
C ASP A 102 -21.06 -13.05 -14.43
N LEU A 103 -20.35 -12.00 -14.03
CA LEU A 103 -20.24 -10.78 -14.82
C LEU A 103 -19.02 -10.84 -15.76
N ASP A 104 -19.17 -10.42 -17.02
CA ASP A 104 -18.04 -10.34 -17.95
C ASP A 104 -17.16 -9.11 -17.64
N ILE A 105 -16.17 -9.31 -16.78
CA ILE A 105 -15.20 -8.27 -16.39
C ILE A 105 -13.93 -8.25 -17.25
N ALA A 106 -13.77 -9.21 -18.18
CA ALA A 106 -12.54 -9.31 -18.96
C ALA A 106 -12.34 -8.07 -19.85
N GLY A 107 -13.44 -7.56 -20.43
CA GLY A 107 -13.46 -6.33 -21.22
C GLY A 107 -13.12 -5.10 -20.37
N LEU A 108 -13.74 -4.98 -19.20
CA LEU A 108 -13.51 -3.87 -18.26
C LEU A 108 -12.04 -3.83 -17.79
N ARG A 109 -11.51 -4.97 -17.35
CA ARG A 109 -10.11 -5.09 -16.92
C ARG A 109 -9.14 -4.67 -18.03
N SER A 110 -9.41 -5.13 -19.26
CA SER A 110 -8.58 -4.78 -20.43
C SER A 110 -8.68 -3.30 -20.79
N ALA A 111 -9.84 -2.66 -20.60
CA ALA A 111 -10.02 -1.23 -20.81
C ALA A 111 -9.27 -0.41 -19.76
N ILE A 112 -9.38 -0.78 -18.48
CA ILE A 112 -8.68 -0.12 -17.37
C ILE A 112 -7.17 -0.20 -17.54
N GLN A 113 -6.62 -1.38 -17.82
CA GLN A 113 -5.18 -1.56 -18.04
C GLN A 113 -4.65 -0.74 -19.22
N ARG A 114 -5.48 -0.51 -20.23
CA ARG A 114 -5.12 0.28 -21.42
C ARG A 114 -5.18 1.78 -21.16
N SER A 115 -6.16 2.24 -20.38
CA SER A 115 -6.29 3.64 -19.98
C SER A 115 -5.25 4.04 -18.93
N TYR A 116 -4.93 3.13 -18.00
CA TYR A 116 -4.06 3.38 -16.86
C TYR A 116 -2.95 2.33 -16.72
N PRO A 117 -2.00 2.24 -17.67
CA PRO A 117 -0.96 1.20 -17.67
C PRO A 117 0.08 1.37 -16.55
N LYS A 118 0.12 2.54 -15.90
CA LYS A 118 1.07 2.84 -14.81
C LYS A 118 0.49 2.57 -13.42
N GLU A 119 -0.82 2.38 -13.32
CA GLU A 119 -1.52 2.16 -12.06
C GLU A 119 -1.63 0.65 -11.79
N GLN A 120 -1.47 0.24 -10.54
CA GLN A 120 -1.66 -1.15 -10.12
C GLN A 120 -3.09 -1.32 -9.64
N LEU A 121 -3.99 -1.58 -10.59
CA LEU A 121 -5.42 -1.72 -10.38
C LEU A 121 -5.87 -3.12 -10.78
N ASP A 122 -6.70 -3.72 -9.95
CA ASP A 122 -7.37 -4.99 -10.23
C ASP A 122 -8.87 -4.85 -10.01
N VAL A 123 -9.63 -5.64 -10.77
CA VAL A 123 -11.09 -5.65 -10.72
C VAL A 123 -11.55 -7.08 -10.61
N GLU A 124 -12.34 -7.34 -9.57
CA GLU A 124 -12.91 -8.64 -9.27
C GLU A 124 -14.44 -8.55 -9.24
N ALA A 125 -15.11 -9.59 -9.73
CA ALA A 125 -16.56 -9.72 -9.60
C ALA A 125 -16.86 -10.72 -8.49
N ASP A 126 -17.55 -10.27 -7.46
CA ASP A 126 -17.97 -11.10 -6.32
C ASP A 126 -19.49 -11.03 -6.16
N ALA A 127 -20.18 -12.16 -6.34
CA ALA A 127 -21.63 -12.30 -6.16
C ALA A 127 -22.46 -11.17 -6.80
N GLY A 128 -22.04 -10.70 -7.99
CA GLY A 128 -22.67 -9.61 -8.74
C GLY A 128 -22.29 -8.18 -8.34
N ARG A 129 -21.38 -8.02 -7.39
CA ARG A 129 -20.71 -6.76 -7.06
C ARG A 129 -19.35 -6.69 -7.76
N LEU A 130 -18.91 -5.48 -8.08
CA LEU A 130 -17.56 -5.24 -8.58
C LEU A 130 -16.71 -4.68 -7.45
N VAL A 131 -15.60 -5.34 -7.16
CA VAL A 131 -14.61 -4.89 -6.19
C VAL A 131 -13.40 -4.36 -6.95
N LEU A 132 -13.09 -3.08 -6.74
CA LEU A 132 -11.89 -2.45 -7.29
C LEU A 132 -10.84 -2.39 -6.20
N THR A 133 -9.68 -2.97 -6.47
CA THR A 133 -8.58 -3.04 -5.51
C THR A 133 -7.31 -2.52 -6.16
N GLY A 134 -6.44 -1.88 -5.37
CA GLY A 134 -5.11 -1.51 -5.84
C GLY A 134 -4.66 -0.14 -5.35
N THR A 135 -3.73 0.45 -6.11
CA THR A 135 -3.20 1.78 -5.86
C THR A 135 -3.46 2.69 -7.05
N ALA A 136 -3.91 3.91 -6.76
CA ALA A 136 -4.10 4.96 -7.76
C ALA A 136 -3.28 6.20 -7.39
N SER A 137 -2.60 6.81 -8.36
CA SER A 137 -1.80 8.02 -8.12
C SER A 137 -2.62 9.23 -7.73
N ASN A 138 -3.90 9.29 -8.12
CA ASN A 138 -4.74 10.47 -7.88
C ASN A 138 -6.21 10.11 -7.64
N ALA A 139 -6.92 10.90 -6.85
CA ALA A 139 -8.34 10.68 -6.53
C ALA A 139 -9.26 10.77 -7.77
N HIS A 140 -8.86 11.52 -8.80
CA HIS A 140 -9.61 11.61 -10.05
C HIS A 140 -9.66 10.27 -10.81
N VAL A 141 -8.57 9.49 -10.76
CA VAL A 141 -8.52 8.15 -11.39
C VAL A 141 -9.52 7.23 -10.72
N VAL A 142 -9.60 7.29 -9.39
CA VAL A 142 -10.54 6.48 -8.60
C VAL A 142 -12.00 6.76 -8.97
N GLU A 143 -12.34 8.02 -9.20
CA GLU A 143 -13.69 8.43 -9.63
C GLU A 143 -13.99 8.04 -11.09
N ASP A 144 -13.00 8.04 -11.97
CA ASP A 144 -13.20 7.55 -13.34
C ASP A 144 -13.42 6.04 -13.37
N LEU A 145 -12.64 5.30 -12.58
CA LEU A 145 -12.80 3.85 -12.42
C LEU A 145 -14.17 3.48 -11.86
N SER A 146 -14.70 4.22 -10.89
CA SER A 146 -16.03 3.96 -10.34
C SER A 146 -17.12 4.15 -11.40
N LYS A 147 -16.98 5.16 -12.28
CA LYS A 147 -17.90 5.39 -13.42
C LYS A 147 -17.78 4.29 -14.48
N MET A 148 -16.56 3.89 -14.82
CA MET A 148 -16.34 2.79 -15.76
C MET A 148 -16.94 1.48 -15.24
N ALA A 149 -16.74 1.17 -13.95
CA ALA A 149 -17.32 -0.01 -13.31
C ALA A 149 -18.85 0.09 -13.20
N GLY A 150 -19.39 1.29 -12.98
CA GLY A 150 -20.84 1.54 -12.92
C GLY A 150 -21.60 1.22 -14.20
N ALA A 151 -20.92 1.17 -15.36
CA ALA A 151 -21.52 0.71 -16.61
C ALA A 151 -21.75 -0.81 -16.66
N TYR A 152 -21.04 -1.58 -15.81
CA TYR A 152 -21.10 -3.04 -15.79
C TYR A 152 -21.94 -3.59 -14.63
N SER A 153 -21.85 -2.99 -13.43
CA SER A 153 -22.70 -3.36 -12.30
C SER A 153 -23.17 -2.13 -11.53
N ALA A 154 -24.41 -2.19 -11.03
CA ALA A 154 -24.97 -1.15 -10.18
C ALA A 154 -24.34 -1.13 -8.77
N SER A 155 -23.66 -2.20 -8.36
CA SER A 155 -23.02 -2.30 -7.04
C SER A 155 -21.50 -2.40 -7.20
N VAL A 156 -20.83 -1.30 -6.87
CA VAL A 156 -19.37 -1.15 -6.98
C VAL A 156 -18.80 -0.85 -5.58
N VAL A 157 -17.84 -1.66 -5.15
CA VAL A 157 -17.08 -1.50 -3.92
C VAL A 157 -15.68 -1.03 -4.29
N ASN A 158 -15.27 0.10 -3.71
CA ASN A 158 -13.98 0.71 -3.99
C ASN A 158 -13.03 0.52 -2.81
N SER A 159 -11.93 -0.18 -3.06
CA SER A 159 -10.82 -0.43 -2.14
C SER A 159 -9.49 0.02 -2.75
N VAL A 160 -9.54 1.08 -3.57
CA VAL A 160 -8.34 1.69 -4.15
C VAL A 160 -7.72 2.69 -3.18
N HIS A 161 -6.44 2.51 -2.88
CA HIS A 161 -5.69 3.38 -2.00
C HIS A 161 -4.92 4.44 -2.80
N VAL A 162 -5.00 5.69 -2.37
CA VAL A 162 -4.20 6.79 -2.93
C VAL A 162 -3.03 7.04 -1.98
N PRO A 163 -1.79 6.71 -2.37
CA PRO A 163 -0.63 7.00 -1.52
C PRO A 163 -0.47 8.51 -1.44
N LEU A 164 -0.62 9.06 -0.25
CA LEU A 164 -0.22 10.44 0.03
C LEU A 164 1.30 10.47 -0.08
N ILE A 165 1.81 11.08 -1.14
CA ILE A 165 3.23 11.41 -1.23
C ILE A 165 3.44 12.50 -0.18
N HIS A 166 3.83 12.08 1.01
CA HIS A 166 4.30 13.00 2.03
C HIS A 166 5.60 13.58 1.47
N GLU A 167 5.52 14.79 0.92
CA GLU A 167 6.72 15.56 0.69
C GLU A 167 7.49 15.59 2.02
N ARG A 168 8.78 15.28 1.97
CA ARG A 168 9.61 15.21 3.17
C ARG A 168 9.61 16.61 3.79
N GLN A 169 8.72 16.83 4.75
CA GLN A 169 8.54 18.12 5.38
C GLN A 169 9.83 18.41 6.15
N VAL A 170 10.64 19.34 5.63
CA VAL A 170 11.85 19.80 6.31
C VAL A 170 11.41 20.70 7.45
N VAL A 171 11.46 20.18 8.67
CA VAL A 171 11.26 20.99 9.88
C VAL A 171 12.53 21.80 10.10
N LEU A 172 12.42 23.13 10.05
CA LEU A 172 13.50 24.03 10.39
C LEU A 172 13.44 24.33 11.89
N GLU A 173 14.39 23.77 12.67
CA GLU A 173 14.58 24.13 14.08
C GLU A 173 15.46 25.38 14.17
N VAL A 174 14.84 26.55 14.40
CA VAL A 174 15.59 27.79 14.60
C VAL A 174 16.00 27.91 16.08
N LYS A 175 17.30 27.77 16.35
CA LYS A 175 17.88 28.05 17.68
C LYS A 175 18.29 29.51 17.75
N PHE A 176 17.58 30.28 18.57
CA PHE A 176 17.94 31.67 18.85
C PHE A 176 19.02 31.70 19.94
N ALA A 177 20.21 32.19 19.59
CA ALA A 177 21.24 32.54 20.57
C ALA A 177 21.24 34.07 20.72
N GLU A 178 20.74 34.55 21.85
CA GLU A 178 20.80 35.97 22.21
C GLU A 178 22.22 36.29 22.71
N VAL A 179 22.84 37.32 22.13
CA VAL A 179 24.15 37.80 22.55
C VAL A 179 23.96 39.07 23.37
N ASP A 180 24.06 38.93 24.69
CA ASP A 180 24.05 40.07 25.61
C ASP A 180 25.35 40.87 25.49
N ARG A 181 25.32 41.91 24.67
CA ARG A 181 26.47 42.82 24.49
C ARG A 181 26.82 43.59 25.78
N THR A 182 25.86 43.73 26.69
CA THR A 182 26.01 44.39 27.99
C THR A 182 26.93 43.62 28.93
N ALA A 183 26.86 42.28 28.93
CA ALA A 183 27.74 41.43 29.74
C ALA A 183 29.20 41.51 29.25
N ILE A 184 29.42 41.60 27.94
CA ILE A 184 30.75 41.76 27.34
C ILE A 184 31.36 43.12 27.70
N MET A 185 30.56 44.19 27.73
CA MET A 185 31.07 45.51 28.12
C MET A 185 31.38 45.65 29.62
N GLN A 186 30.65 44.93 30.49
CA GLN A 186 30.93 44.93 31.93
C GLN A 186 32.16 44.10 32.30
N LEU A 187 32.49 43.08 31.50
CA LEU A 187 33.79 42.37 31.57
C LEU A 187 34.93 43.17 30.88
N GLY A 188 34.78 44.49 30.78
CA GLY A 188 35.84 45.39 30.31
C GLY A 188 36.92 45.55 31.39
N ALA A 189 37.83 44.59 31.46
CA ALA A 189 39.08 44.79 32.20
C ALA A 189 39.96 45.79 31.42
N ASN A 190 40.11 47.00 31.96
CA ASN A 190 40.96 48.05 31.38
C ASN A 190 42.44 47.67 31.54
N TRP A 191 42.96 46.85 30.62
CA TRP A 191 44.34 46.34 30.68
C TRP A 191 45.39 47.33 30.14
N PHE A 192 44.98 48.49 29.62
CA PHE A 192 45.87 49.49 29.05
C PHE A 192 45.50 50.90 29.53
N THR A 193 46.08 51.30 30.66
CA THR A 193 46.29 52.71 30.99
C THR A 193 47.77 53.05 30.76
N PRO A 194 48.12 53.94 29.81
CA PRO A 194 49.49 54.40 29.65
C PRO A 194 49.81 55.39 30.77
N SER A 195 50.28 54.88 31.92
CA SER A 195 50.90 55.69 32.98
C SER A 195 52.42 55.57 32.85
N ILE A 196 53.05 56.65 32.39
CA ILE A 196 54.51 56.80 32.37
C ILE A 196 55.00 56.88 33.82
N GLY A 197 55.73 55.85 34.27
CA GLY A 197 56.49 55.93 35.53
C GLY A 197 56.57 54.62 36.30
N HIS A 198 55.45 54.02 36.71
CA HIS A 198 55.45 52.81 37.54
C HIS A 198 54.15 51.99 37.32
N THR A 199 54.29 50.72 36.94
CA THR A 199 53.17 49.80 36.65
C THR A 199 52.44 49.41 37.93
N THR A 200 51.22 49.92 38.09
CA THR A 200 50.20 49.40 39.00
C THR A 200 48.97 49.10 38.17
N GLY A 201 48.68 47.81 37.92
CA GLY A 201 47.46 47.38 37.24
C GLY A 201 46.24 47.67 38.11
N THR A 202 45.21 48.28 37.53
CA THR A 202 43.93 48.53 38.20
C THR A 202 42.84 47.72 37.51
N ILE A 203 41.98 47.05 38.28
CA ILE A 203 40.82 46.33 37.74
C ILE A 203 39.60 47.15 38.13
N SER A 204 38.96 47.79 37.15
CA SER A 204 37.71 48.53 37.37
C SER A 204 36.69 48.17 36.31
N THR A 205 35.50 47.78 36.75
CA THR A 205 34.29 47.85 35.93
C THR A 205 33.77 49.28 36.05
N GLY A 206 33.68 50.06 34.98
CA GLY A 206 33.50 51.54 34.98
C GLY A 206 32.33 52.16 35.77
N GLN A 207 31.59 51.38 36.55
CA GLN A 207 30.55 51.81 37.50
C GLN A 207 31.05 51.90 38.96
N PHE A 208 32.17 51.27 39.31
CA PHE A 208 32.77 51.32 40.64
C PHE A 208 34.28 51.57 40.54
N GLY A 209 34.82 52.47 41.36
CA GLY A 209 36.25 52.82 41.35
C GLY A 209 37.13 51.60 41.62
N GLY A 210 38.04 51.28 40.70
CA GLY A 210 38.90 50.11 40.80
C GLY A 210 39.86 50.15 41.97
N THR A 211 40.19 48.99 42.53
CA THR A 211 41.21 48.85 43.56
C THR A 211 42.60 48.96 42.94
N ALA A 212 43.45 49.84 43.48
CA ALA A 212 44.83 50.03 43.02
C ALA A 212 45.80 49.34 43.98
N VAL A 213 46.71 48.52 43.44
CA VAL A 213 47.79 47.87 44.21
C VAL A 213 49.07 48.68 44.08
N THR A 214 49.32 49.60 45.02
CA THR A 214 50.53 50.44 45.02
C THR A 214 51.71 49.67 45.63
N THR A 215 52.73 49.36 44.82
CA THR A 215 54.02 48.83 45.31
C THR A 215 54.95 49.99 45.64
N SER A 216 55.11 50.29 46.93
CA SER A 216 55.93 51.39 47.43
C SER A 216 57.42 51.13 47.26
N SER A 217 58.07 51.86 46.35
CA SER A 217 59.54 51.95 46.24
C SER A 217 59.98 53.31 46.78
N ALA A 218 60.76 53.33 47.86
CA ALA A 218 61.21 54.57 48.50
C ALA A 218 62.28 55.27 47.65
N THR A 219 62.08 56.53 47.28
CA THR A 219 63.15 57.42 46.80
C THR A 219 62.84 58.88 47.16
N THR A 220 63.73 59.45 47.96
CA THR A 220 63.79 60.86 48.38
C THR A 220 64.25 61.74 47.21
N THR A 221 63.56 62.84 46.90
CA THR A 221 64.17 64.02 46.26
C THR A 221 63.41 65.31 46.62
N THR A 222 64.18 66.26 47.11
CA THR A 222 63.86 67.63 47.55
C THR A 222 63.80 68.59 46.37
N ASN A 223 62.81 69.50 46.26
CA ASN A 223 63.07 70.93 45.97
C ASN A 223 61.85 71.89 46.07
N VAL A 224 62.00 72.88 46.95
CA VAL A 224 61.66 74.33 46.97
C VAL A 224 60.42 74.94 46.26
N LEU A 225 59.52 75.45 47.12
CA LEU A 225 59.09 76.86 47.33
C LEU A 225 58.81 77.84 46.16
N ALA A 226 57.52 78.18 45.99
CA ALA A 226 56.92 79.52 45.78
C ALA A 226 55.38 79.31 45.64
N GLY A 227 54.41 80.07 46.13
CA GLY A 227 54.30 81.38 46.76
C GLY A 227 52.87 81.90 46.49
N THR A 228 52.08 82.05 47.57
CA THR A 228 50.94 82.99 47.82
C THR A 228 49.61 82.90 47.00
N THR A 229 48.49 82.53 47.66
CA THR A 229 47.30 83.34 48.13
C THR A 229 46.14 83.38 47.12
N SER A 230 44.95 82.80 47.34
CA SER A 230 43.85 82.97 48.32
C SER A 230 42.68 83.85 47.81
N THR A 231 41.57 83.18 47.46
CA THR A 231 40.13 83.49 47.72
C THR A 231 39.52 84.82 47.22
N PRO A 232 38.19 85.08 47.31
CA PRO A 232 37.10 84.48 48.12
C PRO A 232 36.28 83.35 47.48
#